data_AF-A0A252CFV3-F1
#
_entry.id   AF-A0A252CFV3-F1
#
_cell.length_a   1.000
_cell.length_b   1.000
_cell.length_c   1.000
_cell.angle_alpha   90.00
_cell.angle_beta   90.00
_cell.angle_gamma   90.00
#
_symmetry.space_group_name_H-M   'P 1'
#
loop_
_entity.id
_entity.type
_entity.pdbx_description
1 polymer ?
#
loop_
_entity_poly.entity_id
_entity_poly.type
_entity_poly.pdbx_seq_one_letter_code
_entity_poly.pdbx_strand_id
1 'polypeptide(L)'
;MKAYYLSVEGRDDDGGAVVFAKNYKEAINEWDCDLEYENWIDRRCHRVPEFDGMENASHYEMTLKQWHEGWWFNTVVQCPWEGEATEAEFKEWYDKEYSK
;
A
#
# COMPACT_ATOMS: atom_id res chain seq x y z
N MET A 1 9.66 12.48 2.90
CA MET A 1 8.34 13.14 3.18
C MET A 1 7.64 12.36 4.30
N LYS A 2 6.36 12.59 4.63
CA LYS A 2 5.59 11.73 5.55
C LYS A 2 4.68 10.82 4.73
N ALA A 3 4.63 9.53 5.05
CA ALA A 3 3.77 8.55 4.40
C ALA A 3 2.35 8.48 4.99
N TYR A 4 1.35 8.46 4.14
CA TYR A 4 -0.05 8.35 4.54
C TYR A 4 -0.71 7.26 3.73
N TYR A 5 -1.66 6.57 4.34
CA TYR A 5 -2.49 5.60 3.64
C TYR A 5 -3.85 6.21 3.34
N LEU A 6 -4.21 6.23 2.07
CA LEU A 6 -5.52 6.60 1.58
C LEU A 6 -6.37 5.35 1.41
N SER A 7 -7.58 5.38 1.95
CA SER A 7 -8.57 4.30 1.82
C SER A 7 -9.99 4.84 1.81
N VAL A 8 -10.95 4.02 1.41
CA VAL A 8 -12.37 4.40 1.38
C VAL A 8 -13.09 3.75 2.55
N GLU A 9 -13.84 4.55 3.32
CA GLU A 9 -14.62 4.07 4.45
C GLU A 9 -15.62 2.99 4.03
N GLY A 10 -15.63 1.87 4.77
CA GLY A 10 -16.53 0.74 4.49
C GLY A 10 -16.11 -0.11 3.29
N ARG A 11 -14.94 0.17 2.68
CA ARG A 11 -14.36 -0.60 1.58
C ARG A 11 -12.92 -1.02 1.91
N ASP A 12 -12.71 -1.53 3.13
CA ASP A 12 -11.39 -1.98 3.57
C ASP A 12 -10.84 -3.12 2.67
N ASP A 13 -11.73 -3.90 2.05
CA ASP A 13 -11.39 -4.98 1.11
C ASP A 13 -10.90 -4.48 -0.26
N ASP A 14 -11.22 -3.24 -0.64
CA ASP A 14 -10.72 -2.61 -1.88
C ASP A 14 -9.25 -2.14 -1.71
N GLY A 15 -8.75 -2.17 -0.48
CA GLY A 15 -7.39 -1.75 -0.14
C GLY A 15 -7.23 -0.23 -0.16
N GLY A 16 -6.05 0.21 -0.59
CA GLY A 16 -5.68 1.62 -0.50
C GLY A 16 -4.32 1.92 -1.10
N ALA A 17 -3.93 3.19 -1.04
CA ALA A 17 -2.67 3.67 -1.61
C ALA A 17 -1.82 4.39 -0.55
N VAL A 18 -0.52 4.12 -0.55
CA VAL A 18 0.44 4.90 0.24
C VAL A 18 0.87 6.12 -0.57
N VAL A 19 0.71 7.31 0.01
CA VAL A 19 1.08 8.61 -0.59
C VAL A 19 2.06 9.36 0.32
N PHE A 20 2.85 10.25 -0.26
CA PHE A 20 3.93 10.95 0.43
C PHE A 20 3.72 12.46 0.41
N ALA A 21 3.43 13.05 1.56
CA ALA A 21 3.13 14.48 1.66
C ALA A 21 3.80 15.14 2.87
N LYS A 22 3.80 16.48 2.98
CA LYS A 22 4.37 17.15 4.17
C LYS A 22 3.46 17.04 5.38
N ASN A 23 2.14 17.01 5.15
CA ASN A 23 1.12 16.99 6.18
C ASN A 23 -0.18 16.33 5.66
N TYR A 24 -1.10 16.03 6.58
CA TYR A 24 -2.38 15.39 6.28
C TYR A 24 -3.20 16.13 5.20
N LYS A 25 -3.22 17.47 5.21
CA LYS A 25 -4.03 18.25 4.25
C LYS A 25 -3.53 18.12 2.82
N GLU A 26 -2.22 17.95 2.64
CA GLU A 26 -1.65 17.64 1.33
C GLU A 26 -1.98 16.19 0.96
N ALA A 27 -1.70 15.23 1.85
CA ALA A 27 -1.92 13.80 1.60
C ALA A 27 -3.37 13.46 1.24
N ILE A 28 -4.35 13.95 2.02
CA ILE A 28 -5.75 13.65 1.74
C ILE A 28 -6.14 14.11 0.34
N ASN A 29 -5.54 15.20 -0.18
CA ASN A 29 -5.82 15.72 -1.51
C ASN A 29 -5.08 14.99 -2.66
N GLU A 30 -4.11 14.14 -2.36
CA GLU A 30 -3.39 13.30 -3.33
C GLU A 30 -4.21 12.06 -3.71
N TRP A 31 -5.44 12.27 -4.16
CA TRP A 31 -6.37 11.20 -4.54
C TRP A 31 -6.24 10.81 -6.01
N ASP A 32 -5.00 10.61 -6.46
CA ASP A 32 -4.68 10.14 -7.81
C ASP A 32 -4.49 8.61 -7.83
N CYS A 33 -5.23 7.92 -6.98
CA CYS A 33 -5.24 6.46 -6.89
C CYS A 33 -6.56 5.92 -7.44
N ASP A 34 -6.55 4.65 -7.85
CA ASP A 34 -7.71 3.95 -8.44
C ASP A 34 -8.85 3.66 -7.44
N LEU A 35 -8.85 4.34 -6.28
CA LEU A 35 -9.89 4.21 -5.26
C LEU A 35 -11.12 5.04 -5.62
N GLU A 36 -12.16 4.36 -6.07
CA GLU A 36 -13.48 4.97 -6.29
C GLU A 36 -14.18 5.24 -4.95
N TYR A 37 -14.67 6.48 -4.78
CA TYR A 37 -15.50 6.88 -3.63
C TYR A 37 -16.80 7.51 -4.12
N GLU A 38 -17.89 7.21 -3.41
CA GLU A 38 -19.21 7.74 -3.76
C GLU A 38 -19.40 9.17 -3.21
N ASN A 39 -18.93 9.41 -1.98
CA ASN A 39 -18.98 10.71 -1.35
C ASN A 39 -17.60 11.15 -0.88
N TRP A 40 -17.34 12.45 -0.94
CA TRP A 40 -16.07 13.02 -0.45
C TRP A 40 -15.79 12.70 1.02
N ILE A 41 -16.84 12.46 1.82
CA ILE A 41 -16.75 12.09 3.25
C ILE A 41 -16.20 10.68 3.47
N ASP A 42 -16.28 9.82 2.45
CA ASP A 42 -15.84 8.42 2.54
C ASP A 42 -14.32 8.31 2.46
N ARG A 43 -13.63 9.39 2.05
CA ARG A 43 -12.17 9.43 1.96
C ARG A 43 -11.56 9.37 3.35
N ARG A 44 -10.69 8.39 3.58
CA ARG A 44 -9.89 8.24 4.79
C ARG A 44 -8.41 8.46 4.47
N CYS A 45 -7.71 9.03 5.43
CA CYS A 45 -6.28 9.22 5.39
C CYS A 45 -5.73 9.04 6.80
N HIS A 46 -4.75 8.16 6.96
CA HIS A 46 -4.05 7.98 8.24
C HIS A 46 -2.55 7.88 8.03
N ARG A 47 -1.80 8.13 9.11
CA ARG A 47 -0.33 8.09 9.07
C ARG A 47 0.17 6.65 9.13
N VAL A 48 1.13 6.35 8.26
CA VAL A 48 1.86 5.07 8.21
C VAL A 48 3.36 5.34 8.31
N PRO A 49 3.86 5.79 9.49
CA PRO A 49 5.25 6.24 9.67
C PRO A 49 6.31 5.19 9.32
N GLU A 50 5.95 3.91 9.34
CA GLU A 50 6.78 2.78 8.94
C GLU A 50 7.24 2.86 7.47
N PHE A 51 6.59 3.68 6.63
CA PHE A 51 7.00 3.96 5.25
C PHE A 51 7.70 5.32 5.07
N ASP A 52 7.93 6.10 6.13
CA ASP A 52 8.60 7.40 6.00
C ASP A 52 10.00 7.25 5.35
N GLY A 53 10.32 8.09 4.36
CA GLY A 53 11.58 8.04 3.63
C GLY A 53 11.57 7.16 2.38
N MET A 54 10.46 6.45 2.10
CA MET A 54 10.32 5.57 0.93
C MET A 54 9.73 6.27 -0.30
N GLU A 55 9.73 7.60 -0.37
CA GLU A 55 9.18 8.36 -1.52
C GLU A 55 9.80 8.03 -2.88
N ASN A 56 11.01 7.47 -2.90
CA ASN A 56 11.71 7.05 -4.12
C ASN A 56 11.92 5.53 -4.19
N ALA A 57 11.26 4.77 -3.31
CA ALA A 57 11.32 3.32 -3.32
C ALA A 57 10.71 2.78 -4.62
N SER A 58 11.34 1.76 -5.17
CA SER A 58 10.76 0.99 -6.27
C SER A 58 9.47 0.30 -5.82
N HIS A 59 8.66 -0.11 -6.79
CA HIS A 59 7.45 -0.90 -6.51
C HIS A 59 7.78 -2.14 -5.65
N TYR A 60 8.87 -2.84 -5.96
CA TYR A 60 9.32 -4.00 -5.18
C TYR A 60 9.63 -3.65 -3.73
N GLU A 61 10.39 -2.59 -3.48
CA GLU A 61 10.74 -2.16 -2.12
C GLU A 61 9.49 -1.77 -1.30
N MET A 62 8.54 -1.09 -1.95
CA MET A 62 7.25 -0.76 -1.33
C MET A 62 6.43 -2.01 -0.99
N THR A 63 6.28 -2.92 -1.95
CA THR A 63 5.53 -4.17 -1.78
C THR A 63 6.17 -5.09 -0.73
N LEU A 64 7.50 -5.17 -0.70
CA LEU A 64 8.24 -5.91 0.33
C LEU A 64 8.01 -5.32 1.72
N LYS A 65 8.03 -3.99 1.85
CA LYS A 65 7.75 -3.33 3.13
C LYS A 65 6.31 -3.56 3.58
N GLN A 66 5.33 -3.43 2.68
CA GLN A 66 3.93 -3.74 2.97
C GLN A 66 3.76 -5.18 3.46
N TRP A 67 4.44 -6.13 2.83
CA TRP A 67 4.44 -7.53 3.27
C TRP A 67 4.99 -7.69 4.69
N HIS A 68 6.14 -7.08 5.00
CA HIS A 68 6.71 -7.08 6.36
C HIS A 68 5.83 -6.41 7.43
N GLU A 69 4.95 -5.50 7.02
CA GLU A 69 3.95 -4.87 7.91
C GLU A 69 2.63 -5.69 7.97
N GLY A 70 2.60 -6.89 7.38
CA GLY A 70 1.47 -7.82 7.45
C GLY A 70 0.32 -7.51 6.50
N TRP A 71 0.57 -6.77 5.41
CA TRP A 71 -0.48 -6.40 4.46
C TRP A 71 -0.92 -7.59 3.62
N TRP A 72 -2.20 -7.58 3.25
CA TRP A 72 -2.78 -8.57 2.35
C TRP A 72 -2.81 -8.05 0.90
N PHE A 73 -2.50 -8.93 -0.06
CA PHE A 73 -2.50 -8.60 -1.49
C PHE A 73 -3.55 -9.45 -2.22
N ASN A 74 -4.60 -8.79 -2.72
CA ASN A 74 -5.63 -9.43 -3.53
C ASN A 74 -5.14 -9.63 -4.98
N THR A 75 -4.37 -10.71 -5.18
CA THR A 75 -3.60 -10.99 -6.40
C THR A 75 -3.93 -12.37 -6.98
N VAL A 76 -3.56 -12.62 -8.24
CA VAL A 76 -3.88 -13.91 -8.90
C VAL A 76 -3.04 -15.04 -8.30
N VAL A 77 -1.77 -14.77 -8.04
CA VAL A 77 -0.89 -15.70 -7.33
C VAL A 77 -1.00 -15.41 -5.84
N GLN A 78 -1.27 -16.44 -5.03
CA GLN A 78 -1.37 -16.26 -3.59
C GLN A 78 -0.04 -15.76 -3.00
N CYS A 79 -0.08 -14.59 -2.36
CA CYS A 79 1.04 -14.04 -1.61
C CYS A 79 1.39 -14.94 -0.43
N PRO A 80 2.68 -15.28 -0.22
CA PRO A 80 3.10 -16.02 0.95
C PRO A 80 2.88 -15.20 2.23
N TRP A 81 2.67 -15.87 3.36
CA TRP A 81 2.37 -15.22 4.64
C TRP A 81 3.63 -14.69 5.34
N GLU A 82 3.56 -13.46 5.87
CA GLU A 82 4.62 -12.86 6.67
C GLU A 82 4.80 -13.66 7.97
N GLY A 83 6.05 -13.99 8.31
CA GLY A 83 6.38 -14.85 9.46
C GLY A 83 6.39 -16.36 9.19
N GLU A 84 5.86 -16.82 8.05
CA GLU A 84 5.96 -18.22 7.61
C GLU A 84 6.88 -18.42 6.40
N ALA A 85 6.98 -17.41 5.54
CA ALA A 85 7.83 -17.44 4.36
C ALA A 85 9.06 -16.54 4.50
N THR A 86 10.05 -16.83 3.67
CA THR A 86 11.29 -16.06 3.52
C THR A 86 11.13 -14.94 2.49
N GLU A 87 11.99 -13.92 2.57
CA GLU A 87 12.04 -12.87 1.54
C GLU A 87 12.34 -13.43 0.13
N ALA A 88 13.05 -14.55 0.04
CA ALA A 88 13.32 -15.21 -1.24
C ALA A 88 12.02 -15.78 -1.84
N GLU A 89 11.20 -16.44 -1.03
CA GLU A 89 9.88 -16.94 -1.46
C GLU A 89 8.92 -15.80 -1.82
N PHE A 90 8.96 -14.71 -1.05
CA PHE A 90 8.22 -13.49 -1.39
C PHE A 90 8.67 -12.89 -2.72
N LYS A 91 9.98 -12.84 -2.97
CA LYS A 91 10.52 -12.36 -4.24
C LYS A 91 10.08 -13.22 -5.43
N GLU A 92 10.08 -14.54 -5.28
CA GLU A 92 9.57 -15.43 -6.32
C GLU A 92 8.08 -15.20 -6.62
N TRP A 93 7.27 -14.95 -5.59
CA TRP A 93 5.87 -14.57 -5.74
C TRP A 93 5.75 -13.23 -6.48
N TYR A 94 6.49 -12.21 -6.03
CA TYR A 94 6.46 -10.87 -6.61
C TYR A 94 6.82 -10.91 -8.10
N ASP A 95 7.91 -11.62 -8.44
CA ASP A 95 8.33 -11.74 -9.83
C ASP A 95 7.23 -12.42 -10.66
N LYS A 96 6.52 -13.45 -10.15
CA LYS A 96 5.42 -14.11 -10.88
C LYS A 96 4.19 -13.21 -11.09
N GLU A 97 3.81 -12.42 -10.08
CA GLU A 97 2.61 -11.57 -10.13
C GLU A 97 2.84 -10.35 -11.03
N TYR A 98 4.03 -9.74 -10.95
CA TYR A 98 4.33 -8.45 -11.57
C TYR A 98 5.22 -8.52 -12.82
N SER A 99 5.69 -9.70 -13.28
CA SER A 99 6.48 -9.84 -14.52
C SER A 99 5.67 -9.79 -15.82
N LYS A 100 4.56 -9.05 -15.88
CA LYS A 100 3.75 -8.91 -17.11
C LYS A 100 4.35 -7.92 -18.10
#